data_AF-A0A8H7YBQ4-F1
#
_entry.id   AF-A0A8H7YBQ4-F1
#
_cell.length_a   1.000
_cell.length_b   1.000
_cell.length_c   1.000
_cell.angle_alpha   90.00
_cell.angle_beta   90.00
_cell.angle_gamma   90.00
#
_symmetry.space_group_name_H-M   'P 1'
#
loop_
_entity.id
_entity.type
_entity.pdbx_description
1 polymer ?
#
loop_
_entity_poly.entity_id
_entity_poly.type
_entity_poly.pdbx_seq_one_letter_code
_entity_poly.pdbx_strand_id
1 'polypeptide(L)'
;MEELQSINKSSILLEVDVEKGPPQSDASRLPLPAQSKGGSGITVCYVDVFNMKKADLVDLCRQYKLPVSGTIKVLIERLQEFSGQREQWDRLTTGVARRSHLGFSTHSSTKPTASHKKSVQRREKMFLESTNTENGNPKSLPSILSTAVQPSHQWCQTRRAADLDWARYIVNLYPYRREETRNRLAERDAAQFNQKRLFSSSNDDDVKAGIEIANGHLLKIVNWVEAGTTSPHPTPSPSHQLQPSTSHFSVAATKDLQNSQGHSISASTTTTPTRTVTMASGSITFSSSDVPPPPAVSFASDIPGLNRMWDDTSIYWDGYSVLTIKGTAIPIVYWKEIYTSKGSVEWKPKQWESLKGKFFDWKILVHQWRQGSPEDFWAKFTKDGKILGYRQILDQLAEQRTAHDALFAQQIMHEMKGLINEDDNDEDN
;
A
#
# COMPACT_ATOMS: atom_id res chain seq x y z
N MET A 1 -13.91 -55.63 -37.07
CA MET A 1 -14.58 -55.93 -35.79
C MET A 1 -13.85 -55.12 -34.75
N GLU A 2 -14.22 -53.91 -34.36
CA GLU A 2 -15.54 -53.29 -34.27
C GLU A 2 -15.65 -52.00 -35.08
N GLU A 3 -16.90 -51.69 -35.41
CA GLU A 3 -17.43 -50.64 -36.27
C GLU A 3 -18.41 -49.83 -35.42
N LEU A 4 -18.70 -48.59 -35.84
CA LEU A 4 -19.75 -47.67 -35.33
C LEU A 4 -19.31 -46.79 -34.13
N GLN A 5 -19.60 -45.48 -34.01
CA GLN A 5 -20.69 -44.68 -34.56
C GLN A 5 -20.26 -43.22 -34.85
N SER A 6 -20.50 -42.82 -36.09
CA SER A 6 -20.68 -41.44 -36.52
C SER A 6 -22.13 -41.03 -36.24
N ILE A 7 -22.36 -39.98 -35.46
CA ILE A 7 -23.71 -39.42 -35.25
C ILE A 7 -23.75 -37.98 -35.78
N ASN A 8 -24.48 -37.87 -36.88
CA ASN A 8 -25.14 -36.71 -37.44
C ASN A 8 -25.71 -35.76 -36.37
N LYS A 9 -25.35 -34.48 -36.43
CA LYS A 9 -26.17 -33.38 -35.89
C LYS A 9 -26.62 -32.50 -37.05
N SER A 10 -27.75 -32.90 -37.65
CA SER A 10 -28.54 -32.05 -38.53
C SER A 10 -29.95 -31.93 -37.97
N SER A 11 -30.44 -30.68 -37.94
CA SER A 11 -31.85 -30.29 -38.06
C SER A 11 -32.81 -30.61 -36.91
N ILE A 12 -33.09 -29.60 -36.08
CA ILE A 12 -34.45 -29.33 -35.58
C ILE A 12 -34.62 -27.80 -35.55
N LEU A 13 -35.12 -27.26 -36.67
CA LEU A 13 -35.85 -26.00 -36.71
C LEU A 13 -37.26 -26.32 -36.19
N LEU A 14 -37.61 -25.83 -35.01
CA LEU A 14 -38.99 -25.76 -34.56
C LEU A 14 -39.36 -24.28 -34.44
N GLU A 15 -39.91 -23.79 -35.53
CA GLU A 15 -40.73 -22.59 -35.60
C GLU A 15 -42.03 -22.93 -34.89
N VAL A 16 -42.21 -22.34 -33.70
CA VAL A 16 -43.42 -22.50 -32.88
C VAL A 16 -44.07 -21.12 -32.80
N ASP A 17 -44.98 -20.87 -33.74
CA ASP A 17 -46.00 -19.86 -33.61
C ASP A 17 -46.98 -20.30 -32.52
N VAL A 18 -46.85 -19.69 -31.35
CA VAL A 18 -47.84 -19.79 -30.27
C VAL A 18 -48.35 -18.38 -30.01
N GLU A 19 -49.48 -18.07 -30.64
CA GLU A 19 -50.48 -17.16 -30.09
C GLU A 19 -50.82 -17.65 -28.67
N LYS A 20 -50.24 -17.00 -27.67
CA LYS A 20 -50.64 -17.14 -26.27
C LYS A 20 -51.31 -15.85 -25.84
N GLY A 21 -52.56 -15.99 -25.40
CA GLY A 21 -53.37 -14.93 -24.81
C GLY A 21 -52.66 -14.22 -23.63
N PRO A 22 -53.26 -13.12 -23.13
CA PRO A 22 -52.59 -12.20 -22.22
C PRO A 22 -52.00 -12.96 -21.03
N PRO A 23 -50.66 -12.90 -20.81
CA PRO A 23 -50.02 -13.62 -19.73
C PRO A 23 -50.60 -13.14 -18.39
N GLN A 24 -50.94 -14.10 -17.54
CA GLN A 24 -51.23 -13.86 -16.13
C GLN A 24 -50.18 -12.90 -15.55
N SER A 25 -50.66 -11.90 -14.83
CA SER A 25 -49.86 -10.81 -14.26
C SER A 25 -48.75 -11.34 -13.35
N ASP A 26 -47.58 -11.60 -13.93
CA ASP A 26 -46.30 -11.84 -13.23
C ASP A 26 -45.86 -10.53 -12.55
N ALA A 27 -46.59 -10.12 -11.51
CA ALA A 27 -46.35 -8.89 -10.76
C ALA A 27 -44.95 -8.85 -10.09
N SER A 28 -44.23 -9.97 -10.09
CA SER A 28 -42.89 -10.10 -9.51
C SER A 28 -41.76 -9.74 -10.48
N ARG A 29 -42.03 -9.53 -11.78
CA ARG A 29 -40.97 -9.23 -12.76
C ARG A 29 -40.95 -7.74 -13.11
N LEU A 30 -39.78 -7.13 -12.99
CA LEU A 30 -39.58 -5.71 -13.30
C LEU A 30 -39.17 -5.53 -14.75
N PRO A 31 -39.84 -4.64 -15.50
CA PRO A 31 -39.39 -4.26 -16.84
C PRO A 31 -38.13 -3.39 -16.73
N LEU A 32 -37.05 -3.80 -17.39
CA LEU A 32 -35.78 -3.08 -17.45
C LEU A 32 -35.32 -2.96 -18.92
N PRO A 33 -34.61 -1.88 -19.28
CA PRO A 33 -34.13 -1.69 -20.64
C PRO A 33 -32.89 -2.56 -20.92
N ALA A 34 -32.98 -3.46 -21.90
CA ALA A 34 -31.85 -4.21 -22.43
C ALA A 34 -31.38 -3.64 -23.78
N GLN A 35 -30.07 -3.62 -23.99
CA GLN A 35 -29.50 -3.30 -25.30
C GLN A 35 -29.76 -4.46 -26.26
N SER A 36 -30.48 -4.19 -27.34
CA SER A 36 -30.68 -5.16 -28.41
C SER A 36 -29.34 -5.49 -29.08
N LYS A 37 -29.03 -6.78 -29.25
CA LYS A 37 -27.79 -7.24 -29.90
C LYS A 37 -27.70 -6.89 -31.40
N GLY A 38 -28.78 -6.38 -32.00
CA GLY A 38 -28.89 -6.22 -33.46
C GLY A 38 -29.33 -4.84 -33.97
N GLY A 39 -29.41 -3.80 -33.13
CA GLY A 39 -29.79 -2.47 -33.61
C GLY A 39 -29.98 -1.42 -32.51
N SER A 40 -30.17 -0.17 -32.91
CA SER A 40 -30.35 1.03 -32.06
C SER A 40 -31.68 1.07 -31.29
N GLY A 41 -32.27 -0.08 -30.98
CA GLY A 41 -33.55 -0.21 -30.29
C GLY A 41 -33.39 -0.63 -28.83
N ILE A 42 -34.17 -0.01 -27.94
CA ILE A 42 -34.33 -0.44 -26.56
C ILE A 42 -35.32 -1.61 -26.55
N THR A 43 -34.87 -2.79 -26.13
CA THR A 43 -35.76 -3.92 -25.86
C THR A 43 -36.06 -3.97 -24.38
N VAL A 44 -37.32 -4.11 -23.97
CA VAL A 44 -37.68 -4.26 -22.56
C VAL A 44 -37.53 -5.73 -22.17
N CYS A 45 -36.69 -6.02 -21.17
CA CYS A 45 -36.59 -7.35 -20.57
C CYS A 45 -37.28 -7.35 -19.20
N TYR A 46 -37.92 -8.48 -18.86
CA TYR A 46 -38.58 -8.66 -17.57
C TYR A 46 -37.67 -9.49 -16.67
N VAL A 47 -37.13 -8.88 -15.61
CA VAL A 47 -36.16 -9.51 -14.71
C VAL A 47 -36.80 -9.75 -13.34
N ASP A 48 -36.66 -10.96 -12.82
CA ASP A 48 -37.08 -11.31 -11.46
C ASP A 48 -35.98 -10.93 -10.46
N VAL A 49 -36.05 -9.69 -9.97
CA VAL A 49 -35.03 -9.14 -9.06
C VAL A 49 -35.10 -9.72 -7.64
N PHE A 50 -36.21 -10.35 -7.27
CA PHE A 50 -36.41 -10.86 -5.91
C PHE A 50 -35.66 -12.17 -5.65
N ASN A 51 -35.39 -12.93 -6.72
CA ASN A 51 -34.67 -14.20 -6.67
C ASN A 51 -33.18 -14.09 -7.05
N MET A 52 -32.65 -12.87 -7.25
CA MET A 52 -31.25 -12.64 -7.62
C MET A 52 -30.32 -12.58 -6.40
N LYS A 53 -29.07 -13.02 -6.59
CA LYS A 53 -28.04 -12.86 -5.55
C LYS A 53 -27.58 -11.40 -5.49
N LYS A 54 -27.03 -10.99 -4.35
CA LYS A 54 -26.53 -9.61 -4.14
C LYS A 54 -25.52 -9.18 -5.21
N ALA A 55 -24.64 -10.07 -5.65
CA ALA A 55 -23.64 -9.78 -6.68
C ALA A 55 -24.29 -9.38 -8.01
N ASP A 56 -25.29 -10.15 -8.45
CA ASP A 56 -26.00 -9.90 -9.71
C ASP A 56 -26.82 -8.58 -9.64
N LEU A 57 -27.39 -8.26 -8.47
CA LEU A 57 -28.08 -6.98 -8.23
C LEU A 57 -27.11 -5.79 -8.31
N VAL A 58 -25.89 -5.93 -7.78
CA VAL A 58 -24.84 -4.91 -7.87
C VAL A 58 -24.41 -4.69 -9.31
N ASP A 59 -24.28 -5.76 -10.08
CA ASP A 59 -23.91 -5.68 -11.49
C ASP A 59 -25.00 -5.03 -12.35
N LEU A 60 -26.29 -5.36 -12.09
CA LEU A 60 -27.41 -4.64 -12.71
C LEU A 60 -27.41 -3.15 -12.34
N CYS A 61 -27.22 -2.81 -11.06
CA CYS A 61 -27.11 -1.40 -10.65
C CYS A 61 -25.95 -0.69 -11.37
N ARG A 62 -24.79 -1.35 -11.52
CA ARG A 62 -23.64 -0.81 -12.25
C ARG A 62 -23.94 -0.60 -13.72
N GLN A 63 -24.63 -1.54 -14.36
CA GLN A 63 -25.05 -1.47 -15.76
C GLN A 63 -25.92 -0.24 -16.03
N TYR A 64 -26.86 0.06 -15.13
CA TYR A 64 -27.75 1.22 -15.21
C TYR A 64 -27.18 2.49 -14.55
N LYS A 65 -25.91 2.47 -14.13
CA LYS A 65 -25.23 3.59 -13.45
C LYS A 65 -25.92 4.06 -12.16
N LEU A 66 -26.57 3.15 -11.45
CA LEU A 66 -27.19 3.38 -10.14
C LEU A 66 -26.16 3.19 -9.00
N PRO A 67 -26.37 3.79 -7.81
CA PRO A 67 -25.50 3.57 -6.65
C PRO A 67 -25.47 2.09 -6.20
N VAL A 68 -24.27 1.53 -6.03
CA VAL A 68 -24.04 0.10 -5.75
C VAL A 68 -23.95 -0.27 -4.25
N SER A 69 -24.03 0.69 -3.33
CA SER A 69 -23.90 0.46 -1.89
C SER A 69 -25.25 0.23 -1.21
N GLY A 70 -25.37 -0.80 -0.38
CA GLY A 70 -26.56 -1.05 0.44
C GLY A 70 -26.80 -2.50 0.82
N THR A 71 -27.89 -2.73 1.56
CA THR A 71 -28.48 -4.07 1.76
C THR A 71 -29.21 -4.51 0.49
N ILE A 72 -29.52 -5.81 0.36
CA ILE A 72 -30.23 -6.36 -0.81
C ILE A 72 -31.55 -5.62 -1.07
N LYS A 73 -32.32 -5.31 -0.01
CA LYS A 73 -33.58 -4.56 -0.10
C LYS A 73 -33.40 -3.20 -0.76
N VAL A 74 -32.35 -2.46 -0.39
CA VAL A 74 -32.05 -1.13 -0.95
C VAL A 74 -31.66 -1.21 -2.44
N LEU A 75 -30.98 -2.28 -2.86
CA LEU A 75 -30.66 -2.49 -4.27
C LEU A 75 -31.91 -2.82 -5.09
N ILE A 76 -32.80 -3.67 -4.55
CA ILE A 76 -34.08 -4.01 -5.19
C ILE A 76 -34.97 -2.77 -5.33
N GLU A 77 -35.13 -1.98 -4.27
CA GLU A 77 -35.93 -0.75 -4.27
C GLU A 77 -35.44 0.26 -5.32
N ARG A 78 -34.12 0.43 -5.46
CA ARG A 78 -33.55 1.29 -6.52
C ARG A 78 -33.83 0.79 -7.93
N LEU A 79 -33.75 -0.54 -8.14
CA LEU A 79 -34.09 -1.13 -9.44
C LEU A 79 -35.59 -1.00 -9.75
N GLN A 80 -36.46 -1.08 -8.73
CA GLN A 80 -37.90 -0.81 -8.85
C GLN A 80 -38.17 0.64 -9.20
N GLU A 81 -37.56 1.58 -8.49
CA GLU A 81 -37.70 3.02 -8.75
C GLU A 81 -37.23 3.37 -10.17
N PHE A 82 -36.06 2.85 -10.58
CA PHE A 82 -35.53 3.03 -11.92
C PHE A 82 -36.41 2.38 -13.01
N SER A 83 -37.04 1.24 -12.71
CA SER A 83 -38.01 0.58 -13.60
C SER A 83 -39.26 1.46 -13.84
N GLY A 84 -39.69 2.23 -12.85
CA GLY A 84 -40.78 3.20 -13.00
C GLY A 84 -40.43 4.44 -13.83
N GLN A 85 -39.14 4.77 -13.96
CA GLN A 85 -38.66 6.01 -14.60
C GLN A 85 -38.29 5.79 -16.07
N ARG A 86 -39.29 5.45 -16.91
CA ARG A 86 -39.09 5.11 -18.33
C ARG A 86 -38.37 6.20 -19.14
N GLU A 87 -38.57 7.47 -18.81
CA GLU A 87 -37.89 8.61 -19.46
C GLU A 87 -36.36 8.61 -19.28
N GLN A 88 -35.85 7.97 -18.22
CA GLN A 88 -34.40 7.86 -17.99
C GLN A 88 -33.76 6.76 -18.84
N TRP A 89 -34.56 5.81 -19.35
CA TRP A 89 -34.04 4.70 -20.15
C TRP A 89 -33.45 5.19 -21.46
N ASP A 90 -34.07 6.21 -22.07
CA ASP A 90 -33.59 6.84 -23.29
C ASP A 90 -32.22 7.49 -23.08
N ARG A 91 -31.96 8.07 -21.91
CA ARG A 91 -30.68 8.72 -21.57
C ARG A 91 -29.52 7.73 -21.41
N LEU A 92 -29.80 6.48 -21.09
CA LEU A 92 -28.79 5.43 -20.93
C LEU A 92 -28.43 4.75 -22.26
N THR A 93 -29.37 4.76 -23.21
CA THR A 93 -29.33 4.01 -24.46
C THR A 93 -29.05 4.87 -25.69
N THR A 94 -29.35 6.18 -25.64
CA THR A 94 -28.61 7.17 -26.44
C THR A 94 -27.20 7.19 -25.87
N GLY A 95 -26.43 6.17 -26.25
CA GLY A 95 -25.03 6.06 -25.96
C GLY A 95 -24.46 7.42 -26.26
N VAL A 96 -23.95 8.08 -25.21
CA VAL A 96 -23.10 9.25 -25.34
C VAL A 96 -22.17 8.89 -26.48
N ALA A 97 -22.46 9.42 -27.67
CA ALA A 97 -21.61 9.23 -28.82
C ALA A 97 -20.29 9.68 -28.27
N ARG A 98 -19.39 8.72 -28.04
CA ARG A 98 -18.08 9.00 -27.51
C ARG A 98 -17.52 9.90 -28.58
N ARG A 99 -17.62 11.22 -28.38
CA ARG A 99 -17.02 12.21 -29.26
C ARG A 99 -15.59 11.70 -29.35
N SER A 100 -15.24 11.18 -30.52
CA SER A 100 -13.86 11.03 -30.91
C SER A 100 -13.28 12.40 -30.61
N HIS A 101 -12.39 12.42 -29.63
CA HIS A 101 -11.71 13.60 -29.16
C HIS A 101 -10.77 14.03 -30.28
N LEU A 102 -11.35 14.59 -31.34
CA LEU A 102 -10.63 15.38 -32.31
C LEU A 102 -10.22 16.67 -31.61
N GLY A 103 -8.92 16.91 -31.59
CA GLY A 103 -8.37 18.25 -31.51
C GLY A 103 -8.13 18.76 -30.11
N PHE A 104 -6.89 18.58 -29.68
CA PHE A 104 -6.07 19.58 -29.02
C PHE A 104 -6.64 21.02 -29.11
N SER A 105 -7.16 21.55 -28.01
CA SER A 105 -7.40 22.98 -27.85
C SER A 105 -6.49 23.48 -26.73
N THR A 106 -5.47 24.22 -27.14
CA THR A 106 -4.76 25.13 -26.25
C THR A 106 -5.73 26.22 -25.77
N HIS A 107 -5.46 26.76 -24.58
CA HIS A 107 -6.16 27.86 -23.92
C HIS A 107 -7.32 27.49 -22.97
N SER A 108 -7.01 27.71 -21.69
CA SER A 108 -7.85 28.29 -20.64
C SER A 108 -8.55 27.36 -19.62
N SER A 109 -8.15 27.59 -18.37
CA SER A 109 -8.84 27.36 -17.09
C SER A 109 -9.44 25.97 -16.82
N THR A 110 -8.66 25.12 -16.16
CA THR A 110 -9.15 23.90 -15.51
C THR A 110 -10.04 24.25 -14.32
N LYS A 111 -11.36 24.03 -14.47
CA LYS A 111 -12.26 23.84 -13.33
C LYS A 111 -11.99 22.45 -12.73
N PRO A 112 -11.76 22.32 -11.40
CA PRO A 112 -11.49 21.02 -10.79
C PRO A 112 -12.75 20.15 -10.73
N THR A 113 -12.56 18.87 -11.04
CA THR A 113 -13.58 17.80 -10.99
C THR A 113 -13.95 17.44 -9.56
N ALA A 114 -15.22 17.04 -9.36
CA ALA A 114 -15.87 16.88 -8.06
C ALA A 114 -15.25 15.84 -7.11
N SER A 115 -14.38 14.93 -7.58
CA SER A 115 -13.67 13.98 -6.71
C SER A 115 -12.46 14.62 -6.02
N HIS A 116 -11.82 15.61 -6.65
CA HIS A 116 -10.71 16.35 -6.03
C HIS A 116 -11.22 17.33 -4.96
N LYS A 117 -12.45 17.82 -5.10
CA LYS A 117 -13.11 18.69 -4.10
C LYS A 117 -13.27 18.03 -2.73
N LYS A 118 -13.55 16.72 -2.63
CA LYS A 118 -13.81 16.08 -1.32
C LYS A 118 -12.56 15.88 -0.46
N SER A 119 -11.42 15.56 -1.08
CA SER A 119 -10.17 15.37 -0.34
C SER A 119 -9.55 16.72 0.08
N VAL A 120 -9.70 17.76 -0.75
CA VAL A 120 -9.27 19.11 -0.41
C VAL A 120 -10.21 19.74 0.61
N GLN A 121 -11.54 19.60 0.48
CA GLN A 121 -12.50 20.05 1.50
C GLN A 121 -12.29 19.37 2.86
N ARG A 122 -11.95 18.07 2.91
CA ARG A 122 -11.71 17.39 4.19
C ARG A 122 -10.45 17.90 4.88
N ARG A 123 -9.43 18.26 4.08
CA ARG A 123 -8.19 18.87 4.59
C ARG A 123 -8.43 20.30 5.04
N GLU A 124 -9.17 21.09 4.28
CA GLU A 124 -9.53 22.46 4.67
C GLU A 124 -10.43 22.46 5.91
N LYS A 125 -11.38 21.52 6.02
CA LYS A 125 -12.25 21.41 7.20
C LYS A 125 -11.49 21.03 8.48
N MET A 126 -10.43 20.24 8.40
CA MET A 126 -9.61 19.91 9.57
C MET A 126 -8.66 21.03 10.02
N PHE A 127 -8.38 22.02 9.14
CA PHE A 127 -7.36 23.05 9.42
C PHE A 127 -7.89 24.50 9.40
N LEU A 128 -9.11 24.76 8.91
CA LEU A 128 -9.72 26.11 8.86
C LEU A 128 -10.92 26.30 9.82
N GLU A 129 -11.38 25.28 10.53
CA GLU A 129 -12.57 25.37 11.41
C GLU A 129 -12.23 25.97 12.80
N SER A 130 -11.43 27.04 12.83
CA SER A 130 -11.12 27.79 14.07
C SER A 130 -11.21 29.31 13.97
N THR A 131 -11.71 29.86 12.86
CA THR A 131 -11.98 31.30 12.78
C THR A 131 -13.31 31.56 12.09
N ASN A 132 -14.42 31.48 12.83
CA ASN A 132 -15.56 32.38 12.69
C ASN A 132 -16.65 32.05 13.72
N THR A 133 -16.57 32.74 14.86
CA THR A 133 -17.71 33.00 15.73
C THR A 133 -18.12 34.46 15.48
N GLU A 134 -19.18 34.68 14.73
CA GLU A 134 -19.87 35.97 14.71
C GLU A 134 -20.72 36.09 15.97
N ASN A 135 -20.25 36.88 16.93
CA ASN A 135 -21.00 38.02 17.48
C ASN A 135 -20.34 38.56 18.76
N GLY A 136 -19.87 39.81 18.68
CA GLY A 136 -19.85 40.71 19.82
C GLY A 136 -18.52 40.90 20.53
N ASN A 137 -17.92 42.07 20.27
CA ASN A 137 -17.13 42.90 21.19
C ASN A 137 -15.60 42.69 21.21
N PRO A 138 -14.79 43.67 20.74
CA PRO A 138 -13.33 43.59 20.81
C PRO A 138 -12.83 44.05 22.19
N LYS A 139 -12.60 43.10 23.09
CA LYS A 139 -11.70 43.32 24.24
C LYS A 139 -10.41 42.58 24.01
N SER A 140 -9.37 43.35 23.73
CA SER A 140 -7.96 42.95 23.74
C SER A 140 -7.59 42.29 25.06
N LEU A 141 -7.09 41.05 25.00
CA LEU A 141 -6.39 40.38 26.10
C LEU A 141 -5.15 39.61 25.56
N PRO A 142 -4.15 39.38 26.41
CA PRO A 142 -2.76 39.47 26.03
C PRO A 142 -2.20 38.16 25.46
N SER A 143 -1.35 38.34 24.45
CA SER A 143 -0.50 37.31 23.84
C SER A 143 0.58 36.85 24.81
N ILE A 144 0.22 35.98 25.76
CA ILE A 144 1.17 35.25 26.59
C ILE A 144 0.59 33.84 26.75
N LEU A 145 1.40 32.82 26.44
CA LEU A 145 1.08 31.37 26.46
C LEU A 145 0.60 30.80 25.11
N SER A 146 1.52 30.72 24.15
CA SER A 146 1.47 29.66 23.13
C SER A 146 2.81 28.90 23.14
N THR A 147 2.89 27.94 24.05
CA THR A 147 4.00 26.99 24.18
C THR A 147 3.73 25.79 23.28
N ALA A 148 3.68 25.99 21.97
CA ALA A 148 3.66 24.92 20.99
C ALA A 148 4.95 25.02 20.17
N VAL A 149 5.98 24.34 20.69
CA VAL A 149 7.27 24.17 20.03
C VAL A 149 7.04 23.41 18.72
N GLN A 150 7.08 24.14 17.61
CA GLN A 150 7.29 23.57 16.29
C GLN A 150 8.63 22.81 16.31
N PRO A 151 8.70 21.53 15.91
CA PRO A 151 9.98 20.83 15.86
C PRO A 151 10.86 21.49 14.80
N SER A 152 11.87 22.20 15.28
CA SER A 152 12.93 22.85 14.52
C SER A 152 13.45 21.91 13.42
N HIS A 153 13.45 22.40 12.19
CA HIS A 153 13.99 21.79 10.99
C HIS A 153 15.53 21.79 11.00
N GLN A 154 16.12 21.47 12.15
CA GLN A 154 17.55 21.33 12.35
C GLN A 154 17.78 19.95 12.96
N TRP A 155 17.50 18.93 12.15
CA TRP A 155 17.94 17.57 12.42
C TRP A 155 19.47 17.57 12.39
N CYS A 156 20.08 17.78 13.55
CA CYS A 156 21.52 17.95 13.73
C CYS A 156 22.28 16.79 13.09
N GLN A 157 23.24 17.11 12.22
CA GLN A 157 24.04 16.15 11.47
C GLN A 157 24.78 15.17 12.39
N THR A 158 25.13 15.62 13.60
CA THR A 158 25.70 14.79 14.68
C THR A 158 24.71 13.72 15.18
N ARG A 159 23.43 14.06 15.30
CA ARG A 159 22.40 13.09 15.72
C ARG A 159 22.14 12.05 14.65
N ARG A 160 22.12 12.47 13.38
CA ARG A 160 22.04 11.54 12.24
C ARG A 160 23.26 10.62 12.16
N ALA A 161 24.45 11.11 12.48
CA ALA A 161 25.66 10.28 12.56
C ALA A 161 25.56 9.26 13.70
N ALA A 162 25.09 9.68 14.88
CA ALA A 162 24.86 8.78 16.03
C ALA A 162 23.82 7.69 15.71
N ASP A 163 22.74 8.03 15.02
CA ASP A 163 21.71 7.06 14.61
C ASP A 163 22.26 6.03 13.60
N LEU A 164 23.13 6.47 12.67
CA LEU A 164 23.79 5.58 11.71
C LEU A 164 24.83 4.67 12.37
N ASP A 165 25.59 5.18 13.34
CA ASP A 165 26.54 4.37 14.09
C ASP A 165 25.85 3.35 14.99
N TRP A 166 24.73 3.72 15.61
CA TRP A 166 23.87 2.78 16.33
C TRP A 166 23.33 1.69 15.40
N ALA A 167 22.85 2.05 14.20
CA ALA A 167 22.37 1.08 13.23
C ALA A 167 23.48 0.11 12.78
N ARG A 168 24.71 0.59 12.53
CA ARG A 168 25.87 -0.25 12.22
C ARG A 168 26.24 -1.17 13.38
N TYR A 169 26.23 -0.64 14.60
CA TYR A 169 26.48 -1.41 15.81
C TYR A 169 25.47 -2.55 15.94
N ILE A 170 24.17 -2.28 15.79
CA ILE A 170 23.11 -3.30 15.84
C ILE A 170 23.26 -4.34 14.73
N VAL A 171 23.59 -3.93 13.49
CA VAL A 171 23.82 -4.86 12.38
C VAL A 171 25.07 -5.72 12.61
N ASN A 172 26.12 -5.20 13.24
CA ASN A 172 27.31 -5.99 13.58
C ASN A 172 27.10 -6.89 14.81
N LEU A 173 26.30 -6.44 15.78
CA LEU A 173 25.96 -7.21 16.99
C LEU A 173 25.00 -8.34 16.65
N TYR A 174 24.11 -8.10 15.68
CA TYR A 174 23.13 -9.06 15.16
C TYR A 174 23.22 -9.10 13.63
N PRO A 175 24.30 -9.66 13.05
CA PRO A 175 24.40 -9.82 11.60
C PRO A 175 23.18 -10.62 11.16
N TYR A 176 22.51 -10.16 10.10
CA TYR A 176 21.33 -10.82 9.54
C TYR A 176 21.65 -12.31 9.32
N ARG A 177 21.28 -13.14 10.30
CA ARG A 177 21.42 -14.57 10.21
C ARG A 177 20.35 -15.04 9.24
N ARG A 178 20.68 -16.03 8.40
CA ARG A 178 19.68 -16.69 7.55
C ARG A 178 18.50 -17.09 8.43
N GLU A 179 17.30 -16.95 7.90
CA GLU A 179 16.05 -17.21 8.62
C GLU A 179 16.06 -18.55 9.37
N GLU A 180 16.62 -19.58 8.73
CA GLU A 180 16.82 -20.90 9.33
C GLU A 180 17.69 -20.89 10.60
N THR A 181 18.78 -20.11 10.63
CA THR A 181 19.64 -19.98 11.81
C THR A 181 18.96 -19.17 12.92
N ARG A 182 18.13 -18.20 12.56
CA ARG A 182 17.31 -17.44 13.53
C ARG A 182 16.27 -18.35 14.18
N ASN A 183 15.62 -19.21 13.39
CA ASN A 183 14.63 -20.15 13.90
C ASN A 183 15.28 -21.21 14.80
N ARG A 184 16.45 -21.76 14.43
CA ARG A 184 17.19 -22.70 15.29
C ARG A 184 17.64 -22.07 16.62
N LEU A 185 18.04 -20.79 16.63
CA LEU A 185 18.35 -20.10 17.89
C LEU A 185 17.10 -19.89 18.74
N ALA A 186 15.99 -19.46 18.12
CA ALA A 186 14.73 -19.27 18.82
C ALA A 186 14.20 -20.58 19.42
N GLU A 187 14.28 -21.69 18.69
CA GLU A 187 13.95 -23.04 19.20
C GLU A 187 14.83 -23.44 20.37
N ARG A 188 16.15 -23.18 20.29
CA ARG A 188 17.09 -23.50 21.37
C ARG A 188 16.82 -22.67 22.62
N ASP A 189 16.54 -21.37 22.45
CA ASP A 189 16.29 -20.47 23.57
C ASP A 189 14.91 -20.75 24.19
N ALA A 190 13.90 -21.11 23.39
CA ALA A 190 12.61 -21.59 23.88
C ALA A 190 12.73 -22.91 24.65
N ALA A 191 13.55 -23.85 24.16
CA ALA A 191 13.83 -25.11 24.86
C ALA A 191 14.56 -24.87 26.20
N GLN A 192 15.54 -23.95 26.23
CA GLN A 192 16.21 -23.56 27.48
C GLN A 192 15.27 -22.87 28.46
N PHE A 193 14.37 -22.02 27.98
CA PHE A 193 13.39 -21.33 28.81
C PHE A 193 12.41 -22.33 29.44
N ASN A 194 11.88 -23.27 28.65
CA ASN A 194 11.00 -24.34 29.14
C ASN A 194 11.71 -25.26 30.13
N GLN A 195 12.99 -25.57 29.90
CA GLN A 195 13.79 -26.37 30.84
C GLN A 195 13.99 -25.62 32.16
N LYS A 196 14.35 -24.33 32.14
CA LYS A 196 14.45 -23.52 33.36
C LYS A 196 13.12 -23.43 34.11
N ARG A 197 11.99 -23.31 33.41
CA ARG A 197 10.67 -23.27 34.03
C ARG A 197 10.32 -24.57 34.76
N LEU A 198 10.74 -25.73 34.24
CA LEU A 198 10.52 -27.04 34.87
C LEU A 198 11.39 -27.27 36.11
N PHE A 199 12.58 -26.66 36.19
CA PHE A 199 13.49 -26.80 37.33
C PHE A 199 13.38 -25.69 38.39
N SER A 200 12.72 -24.56 38.08
CA SER A 200 12.53 -23.43 39.02
C SER A 200 11.21 -23.45 39.80
N SER A 201 10.38 -24.50 39.65
CA SER A 201 9.07 -24.62 40.34
C SER A 201 9.16 -24.86 41.87
N SER A 202 10.33 -24.68 42.50
CA SER A 202 10.51 -24.97 43.94
C SER A 202 11.13 -23.83 44.76
N ASN A 203 11.21 -22.60 44.26
CA ASN A 203 11.79 -21.49 45.03
C ASN A 203 10.79 -20.36 45.28
N ASP A 204 10.17 -20.40 46.47
CA ASP A 204 9.49 -19.28 47.15
C ASP A 204 10.36 -18.01 47.24
N ASP A 205 11.68 -18.14 47.07
CA ASP A 205 12.65 -17.06 47.23
C ASP A 205 12.53 -15.95 46.17
N ASP A 206 12.13 -16.26 44.93
CA ASP A 206 11.97 -15.25 43.88
C ASP A 206 10.72 -14.39 44.09
N VAL A 207 9.65 -14.98 44.63
CA VAL A 207 8.43 -14.24 45.01
C VAL A 207 8.73 -13.34 46.22
N LYS A 208 9.49 -13.85 47.19
CA LYS A 208 9.91 -13.09 48.37
C LYS A 208 10.81 -11.90 47.99
N ALA A 209 11.75 -12.10 47.07
CA ALA A 209 12.59 -11.01 46.54
C ALA A 209 11.76 -9.95 45.80
N GLY A 210 10.75 -10.36 45.02
CA GLY A 210 9.81 -9.44 44.36
C GLY A 210 9.02 -8.59 45.36
N ILE A 211 8.54 -9.19 46.45
CA ILE A 211 7.81 -8.50 47.52
C ILE A 211 8.71 -7.50 48.25
N GLU A 212 9.96 -7.85 48.55
CA GLU A 212 10.91 -6.94 49.21
C GLU A 212 11.25 -5.71 48.34
N ILE A 213 11.41 -5.90 47.03
CA ILE A 213 11.64 -4.80 46.09
C ILE A 213 10.42 -3.86 46.04
N ALA A 214 9.21 -4.42 45.97
CA ALA A 214 7.98 -3.64 45.97
C ALA A 214 7.82 -2.80 47.25
N ASN A 215 8.11 -3.40 48.41
CA ASN A 215 8.07 -2.71 49.69
C ASN A 215 9.12 -1.58 49.78
N GLY A 216 10.32 -1.80 49.25
CA GLY A 216 11.37 -0.77 49.17
C GLY A 216 10.97 0.42 48.30
N HIS A 217 10.18 0.20 47.24
CA HIS A 217 9.65 1.27 46.40
C HIS A 217 8.56 2.09 47.12
N LEU A 218 7.67 1.44 47.87
CA LEU A 218 6.63 2.13 48.64
C LEU A 218 7.21 3.04 49.73
N LEU A 219 8.25 2.59 50.45
CA LEU A 219 8.95 3.40 51.45
C LEU A 219 9.58 4.67 50.84
N LYS A 220 10.12 4.59 49.63
CA LYS A 220 10.67 5.76 48.93
C LYS A 220 9.58 6.78 48.58
N ILE A 221 8.39 6.31 48.20
CA ILE A 221 7.25 7.20 47.89
C ILE A 221 6.76 7.91 49.16
N VAL A 222 6.66 7.20 50.28
CA VAL A 222 6.28 7.80 51.57
C VAL A 222 7.27 8.89 51.99
N ASN A 223 8.58 8.61 51.93
CA ASN A 223 9.61 9.60 52.26
C ASN A 223 9.59 10.82 51.32
N TRP A 224 9.24 10.62 50.05
CA TRP A 224 9.16 11.71 49.08
C TRP A 224 7.96 12.63 49.34
N VAL A 225 6.84 12.07 49.80
CA VAL A 225 5.66 12.83 50.22
C VAL A 225 5.93 13.59 51.52
N GLU A 226 6.66 13.00 52.47
CA GLU A 226 7.03 13.67 53.73
C GLU A 226 8.02 14.84 53.51
N ALA A 227 8.93 14.73 52.54
CA ALA A 227 9.92 15.76 52.23
C ALA A 227 9.34 16.99 51.49
N GLY A 228 8.08 16.96 51.06
CA GLY A 228 7.48 17.98 50.18
C GLY A 228 6.91 19.24 50.85
N THR A 229 7.06 19.44 52.16
CA THR A 229 6.24 20.44 52.90
C THR A 229 6.98 21.66 53.48
N THR A 230 8.16 22.04 52.96
CA THR A 230 8.81 23.29 53.42
C THR A 230 9.21 24.20 52.25
N SER A 231 8.34 25.18 52.00
CA SER A 231 8.61 26.40 51.20
C SER A 231 9.56 27.32 51.97
N PRO A 232 10.56 27.94 51.30
CA PRO A 232 10.63 29.40 51.37
C PRO A 232 11.11 30.12 50.09
N HIS A 233 10.35 31.16 49.75
CA HIS A 233 10.67 32.55 49.38
C HIS A 233 12.02 32.94 48.68
N PRO A 234 11.99 33.84 47.66
CA PRO A 234 13.18 34.29 46.91
C PRO A 234 13.86 35.56 47.45
N THR A 235 15.16 35.73 47.15
CA THR A 235 15.91 37.00 47.25
C THR A 235 17.11 37.00 46.26
N PRO A 236 17.57 38.17 45.75
CA PRO A 236 18.22 38.31 44.45
C PRO A 236 19.76 38.51 44.47
N SER A 237 20.30 38.60 43.25
CA SER A 237 21.68 38.83 42.77
C SER A 237 22.59 39.81 43.54
N PRO A 238 23.91 39.68 43.32
CA PRO A 238 24.62 40.80 42.67
C PRO A 238 25.76 40.44 41.67
N SER A 239 26.16 41.49 40.94
CA SER A 239 27.07 41.66 39.81
C SER A 239 28.60 41.60 40.08
N HIS A 240 29.37 41.84 39.00
CA HIS A 240 30.81 42.23 38.87
C HIS A 240 31.78 41.05 38.57
N GLN A 241 32.86 41.14 37.78
CA GLN A 241 33.57 42.27 37.14
C GLN A 241 34.61 41.74 36.09
N LEU A 242 34.80 42.54 35.03
CA LEU A 242 36.00 42.86 34.21
C LEU A 242 37.29 42.01 34.28
N GLN A 243 37.92 41.73 33.12
CA GLN A 243 39.28 42.20 32.73
C GLN A 243 39.74 41.74 31.30
N PRO A 244 40.87 42.27 30.72
CA PRO A 244 40.86 42.87 29.36
C PRO A 244 41.86 42.35 28.31
N SER A 245 41.66 42.86 27.07
CA SER A 245 42.55 43.32 25.98
C SER A 245 43.93 42.72 25.68
N THR A 246 44.14 42.39 24.39
CA THR A 246 45.28 42.78 23.49
C THR A 246 45.12 42.04 22.13
N SER A 247 45.80 42.34 21.03
CA SER A 247 45.68 43.48 20.11
C SER A 247 46.29 43.09 18.73
N HIS A 248 45.90 43.82 17.66
CA HIS A 248 46.54 43.99 16.31
C HIS A 248 46.61 42.84 15.28
N PHE A 249 46.03 43.05 14.08
CA PHE A 249 46.71 43.53 12.86
C PHE A 249 45.75 43.70 11.66
N SER A 250 45.84 44.83 10.97
CA SER A 250 45.20 45.18 9.68
C SER A 250 45.96 44.59 8.49
N VAL A 251 45.32 44.45 7.31
CA VAL A 251 45.82 44.97 6.00
C VAL A 251 44.70 44.98 4.92
N ALA A 252 44.53 46.17 4.34
CA ALA A 252 44.13 46.60 2.99
C ALA A 252 42.84 46.14 2.29
N ALA A 253 42.02 47.16 2.02
CA ALA A 253 41.08 47.27 0.92
C ALA A 253 41.78 47.73 -0.36
N THR A 254 41.31 47.24 -1.51
CA THR A 254 41.38 47.95 -2.79
C THR A 254 39.95 48.05 -3.35
N LYS A 255 39.52 49.30 -3.52
CA LYS A 255 38.35 49.67 -4.33
C LYS A 255 38.86 49.81 -5.76
N ASP A 256 38.14 49.23 -6.72
CA ASP A 256 38.00 49.88 -8.02
C ASP A 256 36.64 49.57 -8.65
N LEU A 257 35.99 50.65 -9.08
CA LEU A 257 34.74 50.71 -9.81
C LEU A 257 35.05 50.77 -11.31
N GLN A 258 34.40 49.92 -12.10
CA GLN A 258 33.98 50.19 -13.49
C GLN A 258 32.98 49.08 -13.88
N ASN A 259 31.66 49.33 -13.80
CA ASN A 259 30.83 49.98 -14.81
C ASN A 259 30.83 49.25 -16.17
N SER A 260 30.00 48.21 -16.26
CA SER A 260 29.44 47.72 -17.53
C SER A 260 28.11 47.03 -17.25
N GLN A 261 27.02 47.77 -17.47
CA GLN A 261 25.65 47.25 -17.50
C GLN A 261 25.50 46.30 -18.69
N GLY A 262 25.72 45.00 -18.45
CA GLY A 262 25.14 43.92 -19.24
C GLY A 262 23.98 43.33 -18.44
N HIS A 263 22.79 43.24 -19.02
CA HIS A 263 21.66 42.53 -18.43
C HIS A 263 22.00 41.05 -18.29
N SER A 264 22.60 40.70 -17.16
CA SER A 264 22.90 39.34 -16.76
C SER A 264 21.58 38.66 -16.39
N ILE A 265 21.00 37.96 -17.35
CA ILE A 265 19.84 37.11 -17.15
C ILE A 265 20.34 35.98 -16.24
N SER A 266 20.09 36.11 -14.93
CA SER A 266 20.39 35.08 -13.94
C SER A 266 19.71 33.79 -14.36
N ALA A 267 20.47 32.91 -15.02
CA ALA A 267 20.02 31.60 -15.44
C ALA A 267 19.65 30.82 -14.18
N SER A 268 18.35 30.70 -13.93
CA SER A 268 17.82 29.81 -12.90
C SER A 268 18.27 28.40 -13.26
N THR A 269 19.29 27.89 -12.56
CA THR A 269 19.78 26.53 -12.73
C THR A 269 18.70 25.59 -12.26
N THR A 270 17.85 25.12 -13.18
CA THR A 270 16.88 24.08 -12.92
C THR A 270 17.62 22.80 -12.61
N THR A 271 17.77 22.49 -11.32
CA THR A 271 18.34 21.22 -10.86
C THR A 271 17.46 20.09 -11.34
N THR A 272 17.95 19.32 -12.30
CA THR A 272 17.25 18.13 -12.78
C THR A 272 17.14 17.14 -11.62
N PRO A 273 15.94 16.64 -11.30
CA PRO A 273 15.76 15.69 -10.21
C PRO A 273 16.55 14.41 -10.51
N THR A 274 17.36 13.98 -9.54
CA THR A 274 18.13 12.74 -9.59
C THR A 274 17.63 11.74 -8.56
N ARG A 275 17.82 10.45 -8.84
CA ARG A 275 17.55 9.34 -7.93
C ARG A 275 18.77 8.45 -7.79
N THR A 276 18.83 7.75 -6.67
CA THR A 276 19.89 6.79 -6.39
C THR A 276 19.27 5.44 -6.05
N VAL A 277 19.82 4.38 -6.63
CA VAL A 277 19.50 2.98 -6.28
C VAL A 277 20.75 2.33 -5.74
N THR A 278 20.64 1.63 -4.61
CA THR A 278 21.75 0.91 -3.97
C THR A 278 21.59 -0.58 -4.22
N MET A 279 22.60 -1.14 -4.87
CA MET A 279 22.78 -2.54 -5.24
C MET A 279 23.94 -3.12 -4.41
N ALA A 280 24.09 -4.44 -4.38
CA ALA A 280 25.23 -5.13 -3.79
C ALA A 280 26.56 -4.71 -4.42
N SER A 281 26.55 -4.36 -5.72
CA SER A 281 27.72 -3.84 -6.45
C SER A 281 28.02 -2.36 -6.18
N GLY A 282 27.15 -1.63 -5.48
CA GLY A 282 27.30 -0.20 -5.18
C GLY A 282 26.04 0.61 -5.47
N SER A 283 26.16 1.93 -5.38
CA SER A 283 25.04 2.85 -5.66
C SER A 283 25.22 3.53 -7.02
N ILE A 284 24.13 3.64 -7.79
CA ILE A 284 24.09 4.42 -9.03
C ILE A 284 23.16 5.61 -8.89
N THR A 285 23.59 6.78 -9.36
CA THR A 285 22.77 8.00 -9.38
C THR A 285 22.41 8.36 -10.82
N PHE A 286 21.12 8.56 -11.08
CA PHE A 286 20.58 8.76 -12.42
C PHE A 286 19.45 9.80 -12.43
N SER A 287 19.27 10.43 -13.58
CA SER A 287 18.20 11.37 -13.90
C SER A 287 17.08 10.67 -14.66
N SER A 288 15.95 11.35 -14.89
CA SER A 288 14.85 10.79 -15.68
C SER A 288 15.25 10.47 -17.12
N SER A 289 16.16 11.24 -17.74
CA SER A 289 16.64 10.98 -19.11
C SER A 289 17.50 9.73 -19.22
N ASP A 290 18.14 9.29 -18.13
CA ASP A 290 18.98 8.09 -18.11
C ASP A 290 18.16 6.79 -18.08
N VAL A 291 16.86 6.87 -17.77
CA VAL A 291 15.99 5.70 -17.61
C VAL A 291 15.20 5.45 -18.90
N PRO A 292 15.48 4.35 -19.63
CA PRO A 292 14.72 4.01 -20.83
C PRO A 292 13.29 3.56 -20.46
N PRO A 293 12.35 3.54 -21.43
CA PRO A 293 11.05 2.89 -21.24
C PRO A 293 11.22 1.44 -20.75
N PRO A 294 10.29 0.89 -19.95
CA PRO A 294 10.37 -0.49 -19.49
C PRO A 294 10.51 -1.46 -20.67
N PRO A 295 11.51 -2.36 -20.66
CA PRO A 295 11.70 -3.28 -21.76
C PRO A 295 10.55 -4.29 -21.82
N ALA A 296 10.10 -4.61 -23.04
CA ALA A 296 9.03 -5.56 -23.28
C ALA A 296 9.54 -7.01 -23.18
N VAL A 297 9.87 -7.44 -21.96
CA VAL A 297 10.36 -8.81 -21.71
C VAL A 297 9.24 -9.79 -21.35
N SER A 298 9.46 -11.04 -21.73
CA SER A 298 8.63 -12.19 -21.41
C SER A 298 9.52 -13.34 -20.95
N PHE A 299 9.18 -13.93 -19.80
CA PHE A 299 9.89 -15.09 -19.23
C PHE A 299 9.03 -16.35 -19.28
N ALA A 300 8.03 -16.38 -20.17
CA ALA A 300 7.08 -17.49 -20.27
C ALA A 300 7.76 -18.84 -20.56
N SER A 301 8.91 -18.81 -21.24
CA SER A 301 9.70 -19.99 -21.60
C SER A 301 11.07 -20.07 -20.91
N ASP A 302 11.45 -19.07 -20.10
CA ASP A 302 12.79 -18.98 -19.49
C ASP A 302 12.70 -18.49 -18.04
N ILE A 303 12.10 -19.32 -17.18
CA ILE A 303 12.07 -19.10 -15.73
C ILE A 303 13.50 -19.10 -15.14
N PRO A 304 14.45 -19.95 -15.58
CA PRO A 304 15.84 -19.85 -15.12
C PRO A 304 16.47 -18.49 -15.42
N GLY A 305 16.27 -17.94 -16.61
CA GLY A 305 16.72 -16.59 -16.97
C GLY A 305 16.09 -15.50 -16.10
N LEU A 306 14.79 -15.60 -15.81
CA LEU A 306 14.15 -14.70 -14.85
C LEU A 306 14.84 -14.74 -13.48
N ASN A 307 15.15 -15.95 -12.98
CA ASN A 307 15.82 -16.12 -11.68
C ASN A 307 17.24 -15.54 -11.68
N ARG A 308 17.99 -15.68 -12.78
CA ARG A 308 19.32 -15.09 -12.94
C ARG A 308 19.31 -13.57 -12.96
N MET A 309 18.21 -12.96 -13.40
CA MET A 309 18.06 -11.50 -13.51
C MET A 309 17.35 -10.84 -12.31
N TRP A 310 16.89 -11.62 -11.33
CA TRP A 310 15.95 -11.15 -10.33
C TRP A 310 16.55 -10.18 -9.31
N ASP A 311 17.64 -10.58 -8.66
CA ASP A 311 18.35 -9.78 -7.65
C ASP A 311 19.85 -10.09 -7.69
N ASP A 312 20.66 -9.13 -7.27
CA ASP A 312 22.12 -9.15 -7.28
C ASP A 312 22.75 -9.66 -5.98
N THR A 313 21.93 -10.03 -4.99
CA THR A 313 22.40 -10.59 -3.72
C THR A 313 22.45 -12.12 -3.74
N SER A 314 21.69 -12.73 -4.63
CA SER A 314 21.63 -14.18 -4.78
C SER A 314 22.84 -14.71 -5.55
N ILE A 315 23.21 -15.95 -5.24
CA ILE A 315 24.22 -16.70 -6.01
C ILE A 315 23.82 -16.96 -7.47
N TYR A 316 22.56 -16.68 -7.82
CA TYR A 316 22.03 -16.90 -9.17
C TYR A 316 22.25 -15.70 -10.09
N TRP A 317 22.65 -14.55 -9.54
CA TRP A 317 22.94 -13.35 -10.33
C TRP A 317 24.11 -13.59 -11.27
N ASP A 318 23.90 -13.41 -12.57
CA ASP A 318 24.92 -13.61 -13.60
C ASP A 318 25.54 -12.28 -14.09
N GLY A 319 25.20 -11.16 -13.46
CA GLY A 319 25.65 -9.83 -13.89
C GLY A 319 24.90 -9.26 -15.08
N TYR A 320 23.86 -9.94 -15.59
CA TYR A 320 23.11 -9.53 -16.76
C TYR A 320 21.70 -9.05 -16.41
N SER A 321 21.27 -7.97 -17.07
CA SER A 321 19.87 -7.53 -17.07
C SER A 321 19.54 -6.82 -18.38
N VAL A 322 18.29 -6.95 -18.80
CA VAL A 322 17.71 -6.26 -19.95
C VAL A 322 17.59 -4.75 -19.73
N LEU A 323 17.52 -4.31 -18.47
CA LEU A 323 17.55 -2.89 -18.12
C LEU A 323 18.97 -2.51 -17.74
N THR A 324 19.56 -1.59 -18.49
CA THR A 324 20.83 -0.97 -18.17
C THR A 324 20.65 0.53 -17.97
N ILE A 325 21.28 1.09 -16.94
CA ILE A 325 21.29 2.53 -16.67
C ILE A 325 22.75 2.92 -16.52
N LYS A 326 23.24 3.86 -17.36
CA LYS A 326 24.64 4.30 -17.38
C LYS A 326 25.65 3.13 -17.50
N GLY A 327 25.31 2.12 -18.29
CA GLY A 327 26.15 0.93 -18.49
C GLY A 327 26.09 -0.10 -17.35
N THR A 328 25.34 0.15 -16.27
CA THR A 328 25.15 -0.79 -15.18
C THR A 328 23.88 -1.61 -15.37
N ALA A 329 23.98 -2.94 -15.33
CA ALA A 329 22.85 -3.85 -15.37
C ALA A 329 22.02 -3.74 -14.08
N ILE A 330 20.70 -3.62 -14.23
CA ILE A 330 19.77 -3.39 -13.12
C ILE A 330 18.91 -4.63 -12.87
N PRO A 331 19.08 -5.33 -11.74
CA PRO A 331 18.23 -6.47 -11.40
C PRO A 331 16.75 -6.10 -11.32
N ILE A 332 15.88 -7.05 -11.65
CA ILE A 332 14.42 -6.83 -11.78
C ILE A 332 13.79 -6.34 -10.47
N VAL A 333 14.31 -6.78 -9.31
CA VAL A 333 13.81 -6.36 -7.99
C VAL A 333 13.82 -4.84 -7.79
N TYR A 334 14.75 -4.12 -8.44
CA TYR A 334 14.90 -2.67 -8.34
C TYR A 334 14.01 -1.88 -9.32
N TRP A 335 13.35 -2.56 -10.29
CA TRP A 335 12.55 -1.88 -11.32
C TRP A 335 11.39 -1.08 -10.71
N LYS A 336 10.80 -1.57 -9.60
CA LYS A 336 9.78 -0.83 -8.87
C LYS A 336 10.28 0.54 -8.44
N GLU A 337 11.47 0.62 -7.85
CA GLU A 337 12.02 1.90 -7.37
C GLU A 337 12.36 2.86 -8.51
N ILE A 338 12.86 2.31 -9.62
CA ILE A 338 13.24 3.10 -10.81
C ILE A 338 12.01 3.70 -11.49
N TYR A 339 10.94 2.92 -11.66
CA TYR A 339 9.76 3.36 -12.42
C TYR A 339 8.63 3.94 -11.57
N THR A 340 8.63 3.76 -10.25
CA THR A 340 7.58 4.34 -9.39
C THR A 340 7.83 5.81 -9.16
N SER A 341 6.86 6.69 -9.38
CA SER A 341 6.95 8.07 -8.91
C SER A 341 6.78 8.12 -7.38
N LYS A 342 7.81 8.54 -6.64
CA LYS A 342 7.70 8.92 -5.23
C LYS A 342 7.64 10.46 -5.16
N GLY A 343 6.51 11.02 -4.74
CA GLY A 343 6.36 12.46 -4.49
C GLY A 343 5.75 13.29 -5.63
N SER A 344 5.91 14.62 -5.52
CA SER A 344 5.30 15.65 -6.38
C SER A 344 5.92 15.73 -7.79
N VAL A 345 7.17 15.30 -7.94
CA VAL A 345 7.89 15.40 -9.21
C VAL A 345 7.42 14.30 -10.15
N GLU A 346 6.92 14.69 -11.32
CA GLU A 346 6.46 13.77 -12.36
C GLU A 346 7.64 12.90 -12.85
N TRP A 347 7.75 11.70 -12.29
CA TRP A 347 8.78 10.75 -12.63
C TRP A 347 8.18 9.57 -13.37
N LYS A 348 8.51 9.44 -14.67
CA LYS A 348 8.08 8.33 -15.55
C LYS A 348 6.62 7.92 -15.32
N PRO A 349 5.66 8.86 -15.49
CA PRO A 349 4.27 8.62 -15.16
C PRO A 349 3.75 7.38 -15.89
N LYS A 350 2.96 6.56 -15.18
CA LYS A 350 2.27 5.35 -15.70
C LYS A 350 3.16 4.19 -16.17
N GLN A 351 4.49 4.35 -16.26
CA GLN A 351 5.37 3.26 -16.69
C GLN A 351 5.37 2.07 -15.72
N TRP A 352 5.33 2.35 -14.42
CA TRP A 352 5.22 1.30 -13.41
C TRP A 352 3.86 0.57 -13.47
N GLU A 353 2.77 1.26 -13.80
CA GLU A 353 1.43 0.67 -13.81
C GLU A 353 1.31 -0.48 -14.82
N SER A 354 1.90 -0.32 -16.01
CA SER A 354 1.94 -1.37 -17.04
C SER A 354 2.81 -2.57 -16.65
N LEU A 355 3.84 -2.34 -15.82
CA LEU A 355 4.81 -3.36 -15.45
C LEU A 355 4.42 -4.11 -14.16
N LYS A 356 3.63 -3.46 -13.29
CA LYS A 356 3.29 -3.94 -11.95
C LYS A 356 2.73 -5.35 -11.95
N GLY A 357 1.78 -5.67 -12.84
CA GLY A 357 1.18 -7.00 -12.93
C GLY A 357 2.22 -8.09 -13.19
N LYS A 358 3.01 -7.90 -14.26
CA LYS A 358 4.10 -8.83 -14.64
C LYS A 358 5.14 -8.96 -13.54
N PHE A 359 5.51 -7.85 -12.89
CA PHE A 359 6.46 -7.87 -11.78
C PHE A 359 5.99 -8.75 -10.62
N PHE A 360 4.71 -8.69 -10.25
CA PHE A 360 4.17 -9.55 -9.20
C PHE A 360 4.18 -11.02 -9.62
N ASP A 361 3.78 -11.32 -10.86
CA ASP A 361 3.83 -12.69 -11.40
C ASP A 361 5.27 -13.24 -11.36
N TRP A 362 6.25 -12.45 -11.78
CA TRP A 362 7.66 -12.80 -11.71
C TRP A 362 8.15 -13.03 -10.28
N LYS A 363 7.76 -12.15 -9.35
CA LYS A 363 8.12 -12.29 -7.93
C LYS A 363 7.64 -13.63 -7.35
N ILE A 364 6.40 -14.00 -7.66
CA ILE A 364 5.79 -15.25 -7.18
C ILE A 364 6.53 -16.45 -7.75
N LEU A 365 6.85 -16.41 -9.06
CA LEU A 365 7.57 -17.50 -9.72
C LEU A 365 8.99 -17.67 -9.20
N VAL A 366 9.76 -16.59 -9.05
CA VAL A 366 11.13 -16.66 -8.52
C VAL A 366 11.11 -17.16 -7.08
N HIS A 367 10.15 -16.70 -6.27
CA HIS A 367 10.01 -17.21 -4.92
C HIS A 367 9.78 -18.72 -4.91
N GLN A 368 8.82 -19.22 -5.71
CA GLN A 368 8.55 -20.67 -5.79
C GLN A 368 9.75 -21.44 -6.35
N TRP A 369 10.41 -20.93 -7.39
CA TRP A 369 11.56 -21.55 -8.04
C TRP A 369 12.71 -21.77 -7.05
N ARG A 370 12.91 -20.85 -6.10
CA ARG A 370 13.98 -20.93 -5.11
C ARG A 370 13.69 -21.83 -3.90
N GLN A 371 12.46 -22.34 -3.75
CA GLN A 371 12.09 -23.21 -2.63
C GLN A 371 12.60 -24.66 -2.78
N GLY A 372 13.17 -25.02 -3.93
CA GLY A 372 13.64 -26.39 -4.18
C GLY A 372 14.63 -26.45 -5.34
N SER A 373 14.88 -27.65 -5.84
CA SER A 373 15.66 -27.84 -7.06
C SER A 373 14.84 -27.48 -8.32
N PRO A 374 15.49 -27.14 -9.44
CA PRO A 374 14.82 -27.01 -10.74
C PRO A 374 13.99 -28.24 -11.11
N GLU A 375 14.48 -29.43 -10.78
CA GLU A 375 13.83 -30.71 -11.02
C GLU A 375 12.53 -30.83 -10.21
N ASP A 376 12.56 -30.47 -8.92
CA ASP A 376 11.37 -30.48 -8.05
C ASP A 376 10.32 -29.49 -8.54
N PHE A 377 10.77 -28.31 -8.99
CA PHE A 377 9.88 -27.30 -9.56
C PHE A 377 9.15 -27.87 -10.78
N TRP A 378 9.88 -28.43 -11.74
CA TRP A 378 9.26 -28.96 -12.96
C TRP A 378 8.45 -30.22 -12.71
N ALA A 379 8.85 -31.08 -11.78
CA ALA A 379 8.06 -32.23 -11.36
C ALA A 379 6.69 -31.78 -10.81
N LYS A 380 6.68 -30.72 -9.97
CA LYS A 380 5.45 -30.14 -9.42
C LYS A 380 4.54 -29.51 -10.49
N PHE A 381 5.12 -28.95 -11.55
CA PHE A 381 4.41 -28.28 -12.64
C PHE A 381 4.37 -29.09 -13.94
N THR A 382 4.44 -30.41 -13.84
CA THR A 382 4.20 -31.33 -14.95
C THR A 382 2.91 -32.09 -14.71
N LYS A 383 2.01 -32.11 -15.69
CA LYS A 383 0.75 -32.85 -15.65
C LYS A 383 0.65 -33.72 -16.90
N ASP A 384 0.38 -35.00 -16.72
CA ASP A 384 0.27 -35.99 -17.82
C ASP A 384 1.54 -36.03 -18.70
N GLY A 385 2.72 -35.90 -18.08
CA GLY A 385 4.02 -35.87 -18.77
C GLY A 385 4.30 -34.57 -19.54
N LYS A 386 3.40 -33.58 -19.49
CA LYS A 386 3.56 -32.28 -20.14
C LYS A 386 3.79 -31.18 -19.12
N ILE A 387 4.83 -30.38 -19.35
CA ILE A 387 5.10 -29.17 -18.54
C ILE A 387 3.96 -28.18 -18.75
N LEU A 388 3.42 -27.66 -17.64
CA LEU A 388 2.37 -26.65 -17.65
C LEU A 388 2.89 -25.34 -18.26
N GLY A 389 2.05 -24.67 -19.04
CA GLY A 389 2.38 -23.35 -19.57
C GLY A 389 2.49 -22.31 -18.45
N TYR A 390 3.24 -21.24 -18.70
CA TYR A 390 3.47 -20.14 -17.75
C TYR A 390 2.20 -19.67 -17.00
N ARG A 391 1.10 -19.47 -17.73
CA ARG A 391 -0.16 -19.03 -17.14
C ARG A 391 -0.77 -20.08 -16.21
N GLN A 392 -0.71 -21.35 -16.59
CA GLN A 392 -1.23 -22.46 -15.80
C GLN A 392 -0.43 -22.62 -14.49
N ILE A 393 0.90 -22.42 -14.55
CA ILE A 393 1.76 -22.38 -13.35
C ILE A 393 1.31 -21.26 -12.41
N LEU A 394 1.08 -20.05 -12.93
CA LEU A 394 0.62 -18.91 -12.12
C LEU A 394 -0.77 -19.15 -11.51
N ASP A 395 -1.70 -19.71 -12.27
CA ASP A 395 -3.05 -20.01 -11.78
C ASP A 395 -2.99 -21.08 -10.66
N GLN A 396 -2.18 -22.13 -10.82
CA GLN A 396 -1.96 -23.14 -9.77
C GLN A 396 -1.28 -22.55 -8.52
N LEU A 397 -0.35 -21.60 -8.68
CA LEU A 397 0.27 -20.87 -7.56
C LEU A 397 -0.69 -19.89 -6.88
N ALA A 398 -1.66 -19.34 -7.60
CA ALA A 398 -2.71 -18.54 -7.02
C ALA A 398 -3.64 -19.43 -6.16
N GLU A 399 -4.05 -20.58 -6.68
CA GLU A 399 -4.87 -21.56 -5.96
C GLU A 399 -4.18 -22.05 -4.67
N GLN A 400 -2.89 -22.38 -4.74
CA GLN A 400 -2.10 -22.79 -3.56
C GLN A 400 -2.07 -21.71 -2.47
N ARG A 401 -1.92 -20.44 -2.85
CA ARG A 401 -1.95 -19.32 -1.88
C ARG A 401 -3.33 -19.14 -1.27
N THR A 402 -4.38 -19.21 -2.08
CA THR A 402 -5.76 -19.14 -1.58
C THR A 402 -6.06 -20.29 -0.60
N ALA A 403 -5.63 -21.50 -0.90
CA ALA A 403 -5.78 -22.65 -0.01
C ALA A 403 -5.00 -22.47 1.30
N HIS A 404 -3.74 -22.00 1.21
CA HIS A 404 -2.91 -21.74 2.39
C HIS A 404 -3.49 -20.63 3.28
N ASP A 405 -3.93 -19.51 2.68
CA ASP A 405 -4.56 -18.41 3.41
C ASP A 405 -5.87 -18.86 4.10
N ALA A 406 -6.64 -19.75 3.45
CA ALA A 406 -7.84 -20.32 4.05
C ALA A 406 -7.53 -21.24 5.24
N LEU A 407 -6.50 -22.09 5.15
CA LEU A 407 -6.05 -22.93 6.26
C LEU A 407 -5.53 -22.09 7.43
N PHE A 408 -4.73 -21.06 7.15
CA PHE A 408 -4.21 -20.16 8.17
C PHE A 408 -5.34 -19.39 8.88
N ALA A 409 -6.34 -18.93 8.13
CA ALA A 409 -7.53 -18.30 8.72
C ALA A 409 -8.31 -19.28 9.62
N GLN A 410 -8.49 -20.53 9.20
CA GLN A 410 -9.15 -21.56 10.03
C GLN A 410 -8.36 -21.84 11.31
N GLN A 411 -7.03 -21.89 11.24
CA GLN A 411 -6.16 -22.10 12.40
C GLN A 411 -6.30 -20.95 13.40
N ILE A 412 -6.22 -19.69 12.94
CA ILE A 412 -6.44 -18.52 13.79
C ILE A 412 -7.83 -18.56 14.44
N MET A 413 -8.87 -18.93 13.69
CA MET A 413 -10.23 -19.05 14.25
C MET A 413 -10.32 -20.12 15.34
N HIS A 414 -9.64 -21.26 15.18
CA HIS A 414 -9.61 -22.32 16.18
C HIS A 414 -8.86 -21.87 17.45
N GLU A 415 -7.71 -21.20 17.28
CA GLU A 415 -6.91 -20.65 18.37
C GLU A 415 -7.69 -19.59 19.17
N MET A 416 -8.35 -18.64 18.49
CA MET A 416 -9.17 -17.63 19.16
C MET A 416 -10.38 -18.23 19.88
N LYS A 417 -10.96 -19.31 19.37
CA LYS A 417 -12.06 -20.01 20.04
C LYS A 417 -11.59 -20.76 21.29
N GLY A 418 -10.37 -21.27 21.29
CA GLY A 418 -9.76 -21.89 22.48
C GLY A 418 -9.64 -20.91 23.63
N LEU A 419 -9.14 -19.69 23.36
CA LEU A 419 -8.95 -18.66 24.38
C LEU A 419 -10.26 -18.18 25.03
N ILE A 420 -11.37 -18.15 24.29
CA ILE A 420 -12.67 -17.72 24.84
C ILE A 420 -13.23 -18.76 25.82
N ASN A 421 -12.96 -20.05 25.61
CA ASN A 421 -13.51 -21.10 26.46
C ASN A 421 -12.72 -21.31 27.77
N GLU A 422 -11.52 -20.74 27.90
CA GLU A 422 -10.71 -20.84 29.12
C GLU A 422 -11.17 -19.85 30.20
N ASP A 423 -11.74 -18.70 29.82
CA ASP A 423 -12.17 -17.66 30.79
C ASP A 423 -13.49 -18.00 31.51
N ASP A 424 -14.36 -18.85 30.94
CA ASP A 424 -15.66 -19.20 31.55
C ASP A 424 -15.56 -20.32 32.61
N ASN A 425 -14.38 -20.94 32.80
CA ASN A 425 -14.22 -22.09 33.69
C ASN A 425 -13.62 -21.74 35.07
N ASP A 426 -13.26 -20.48 35.31
CA ASP A 426 -12.64 -20.01 36.56
C ASP A 426 -13.61 -19.30 37.52
N GLU A 427 -14.91 -19.17 37.20
CA GLU A 427 -15.90 -18.51 38.09
C GLU A 427 -16.60 -19.44 39.11
N ASP A 428 -16.36 -20.75 39.08
CA ASP A 428 -17.08 -21.73 39.93
C ASP A 428 -16.22 -22.43 41.01
N ASN A 429 -15.04 -21.91 41.36
CA ASN A 429 -14.19 -22.45 42.42
C ASN A 429 -13.65 -21.35 43.33
#